data_AF-A0A0V1AQQ3-F1
#
_entry.id   AF-A0A0V1AQQ3-F1
#
_cell.length_a   1.000
_cell.length_b   1.000
_cell.length_c   1.000
_cell.angle_alpha   90.00
_cell.angle_beta   90.00
_cell.angle_gamma   90.00
#
_symmetry.space_group_name_H-M   'P 1'
#
loop_
_entity.id
_entity.type
_entity.pdbx_description
1 polymer ?
#
loop_
_entity_poly.entity_id
_entity_poly.type
_entity_poly.pdbx_seq_one_letter_code
_entity_poly.pdbx_strand_id
1 'polypeptide(L)'
;MLKYVQLPVYFILITFAQSQNPKCRANNGGANVDWAILYKAPGQIRGKIIVSDSAGAWVDGNADLTQQGGQSFGGTLEHVIGNHAQIKFLAYNNVPPGMPNVKTKSNSKGVIILQTTLNTDAASWIVHTVPGFPAAKTGYSWPVAENANGHLLICLTISESQINAIAASLLHAEPLVHYNDIPETETVGMQYFKKLSDGQFPTVPPYLSRQSIKTTGQPAVTVNVYSKSATSRYDESERQEKMQKYVQLLLHFLLMLLSQSQNPKCRANNGVAEVDWAILYKAPGEIRGKIIVSNSAGAWVNGNGDLTRREQQSFGGTLEHVVGNNDNIKFLAYNNVPPGMPNVKTKSNSKGVIIVQTTPGTDAASWIVHTVPGFPAAKTGYSWPVAENANGHLLICLTISESQINAIAASLLRAEPLVHYNDIPETETVGMQYFKKLSNGQFPTVPPYLSRQSIKTAAQAAVTVNVYSKSATSRYGDCRVVERNIRLIKSPAPVGDHNTNLDADLTNWAVSDPGNIFCLIDRPYAKNQTVQSAMAVCIDQADIFARFNDIAAQVENCP
;
A
#
# COMPACT_ATOMS: atom_id res chain seq x y z
N MET A 1 -64.44 4.96 35.58
CA MET A 1 -63.05 5.23 36.01
C MET A 1 -62.54 4.03 36.79
N LEU A 2 -61.38 3.48 36.40
CA LEU A 2 -60.42 2.66 37.19
C LEU A 2 -60.94 1.38 37.89
N LYS A 3 -60.21 0.27 38.08
CA LYS A 3 -58.92 -0.30 37.66
C LYS A 3 -58.90 -1.74 38.26
N TYR A 4 -58.45 -2.73 37.47
CA TYR A 4 -57.45 -3.77 37.79
C TYR A 4 -57.53 -4.62 39.09
N VAL A 5 -57.60 -5.96 38.96
CA VAL A 5 -56.50 -6.98 39.03
C VAL A 5 -57.10 -8.31 39.53
N GLN A 6 -57.09 -9.35 38.69
CA GLN A 6 -56.88 -10.72 39.16
C GLN A 6 -56.25 -11.53 38.02
N LEU A 7 -54.98 -11.88 38.18
CA LEU A 7 -54.30 -12.88 37.36
C LEU A 7 -54.93 -14.26 37.59
N PRO A 8 -54.98 -15.09 36.53
CA PRO A 8 -54.59 -16.47 36.70
C PRO A 8 -53.48 -16.84 35.69
N VAL A 9 -52.40 -17.35 36.30
CA VAL A 9 -51.42 -18.32 35.81
C VAL A 9 -51.86 -19.02 34.51
N TYR A 10 -51.35 -18.55 33.38
CA TYR A 10 -51.22 -19.39 32.18
C TYR A 10 -49.80 -19.96 32.16
N PHE A 11 -49.74 -21.28 32.40
CA PHE A 11 -48.58 -22.13 32.19
C PHE A 11 -48.23 -22.07 30.69
N ILE A 12 -47.35 -21.14 30.30
CA ILE A 12 -46.75 -21.15 28.96
C ILE A 12 -45.62 -22.17 29.02
N LEU A 13 -45.93 -23.40 28.60
CA LEU A 13 -44.95 -24.31 28.05
C LEU A 13 -44.35 -23.64 26.81
N ILE A 14 -43.30 -22.84 27.01
CA ILE A 14 -42.41 -22.46 25.91
C ILE A 14 -41.62 -23.72 25.60
N THR A 15 -42.20 -24.61 24.79
CA THR A 15 -41.40 -25.50 23.96
C THR A 15 -40.53 -24.58 23.11
N PHE A 16 -39.26 -24.42 23.51
CA PHE A 16 -38.24 -23.89 22.62
C PHE A 16 -38.22 -24.84 21.42
N ALA A 17 -38.94 -24.49 20.36
CA ALA A 17 -38.76 -25.10 19.06
C ALA A 17 -37.35 -24.69 18.61
N GLN A 18 -36.33 -25.43 19.06
CA GLN A 18 -35.00 -25.37 18.49
C GLN A 18 -35.18 -25.73 17.03
N SER A 19 -35.10 -24.74 16.15
CA SER A 19 -35.18 -24.97 14.71
C SER A 19 -34.08 -25.96 14.35
N GLN A 20 -34.41 -27.19 13.99
CA GLN A 20 -33.44 -28.23 13.64
C GLN A 20 -33.01 -28.01 12.19
N ASN A 21 -31.91 -27.29 12.03
CA ASN A 21 -31.38 -26.88 10.74
C ASN A 21 -29.84 -26.79 10.86
N PRO A 22 -29.12 -26.87 9.74
CA PRO A 22 -27.67 -26.90 9.73
C PRO A 22 -27.05 -25.49 9.76
N LYS A 23 -27.79 -24.42 10.09
CA LYS A 23 -27.26 -23.05 10.08
C LYS A 23 -26.39 -22.77 11.31
N CYS A 24 -25.52 -21.78 11.18
CA CYS A 24 -24.73 -21.28 12.30
C CYS A 24 -25.64 -20.73 13.41
N ARG A 25 -25.19 -20.83 14.67
CA ARG A 25 -25.99 -20.40 15.82
C ARG A 25 -25.43 -19.16 16.50
N ALA A 26 -26.33 -18.35 17.06
CA ALA A 26 -26.00 -17.23 17.91
C ALA A 26 -25.22 -17.67 19.16
N ASN A 27 -24.75 -16.70 19.95
CA ASN A 27 -23.93 -16.95 21.13
C ASN A 27 -24.49 -18.03 22.07
N ASN A 28 -25.80 -18.00 22.33
CA ASN A 28 -26.50 -18.96 23.20
C ASN A 28 -26.81 -20.32 22.56
N GLY A 29 -26.45 -20.55 21.29
CA GLY A 29 -26.74 -21.78 20.56
C GLY A 29 -28.17 -21.90 20.02
N GLY A 30 -29.05 -20.93 20.27
CA GLY A 30 -30.47 -21.00 19.93
C GLY A 30 -30.79 -20.47 18.52
N ALA A 31 -30.69 -19.15 18.36
CA ALA A 31 -31.08 -18.47 17.13
C ALA A 31 -30.11 -18.77 15.97
N ASN A 32 -30.62 -18.75 14.74
CA ASN A 32 -29.78 -18.87 13.55
C ASN A 32 -29.08 -17.55 13.26
N VAL A 33 -27.82 -17.61 12.87
CA VAL A 33 -27.02 -16.47 12.41
C VAL A 33 -26.40 -16.80 11.06
N ASP A 34 -26.01 -15.76 10.33
CA ASP A 34 -25.41 -15.93 9.02
C ASP A 34 -23.95 -16.43 9.12
N TRP A 35 -23.24 -15.96 10.13
CA TRP A 35 -21.90 -16.44 10.46
C TRP A 35 -21.62 -16.26 11.95
N ALA A 36 -20.69 -17.07 12.46
CA ALA A 36 -20.20 -17.01 13.83
C ALA A 36 -18.69 -17.27 13.86
N ILE A 37 -17.95 -16.48 14.63
CA ILE A 37 -16.51 -16.66 14.84
C ILE A 37 -16.25 -16.72 16.33
N LEU A 38 -15.62 -17.81 16.78
CA LEU A 38 -15.25 -18.02 18.17
C LEU A 38 -13.74 -18.17 18.31
N TYR A 39 -13.17 -17.45 19.27
CA TYR A 39 -11.78 -17.58 19.68
C TYR A 39 -11.70 -18.01 21.15
N LYS A 40 -11.10 -19.18 21.39
CA LYS A 40 -10.75 -19.68 22.71
C LYS A 40 -9.29 -19.35 23.00
N ALA A 41 -9.02 -18.59 24.05
CA ALA A 41 -7.64 -18.30 24.45
C ALA A 41 -6.97 -19.54 25.09
N PRO A 42 -5.62 -19.62 25.08
CA PRO A 42 -4.87 -20.61 25.85
C PRO A 42 -5.26 -20.60 27.34
N GLY A 43 -5.45 -21.78 27.93
CA GLY A 43 -5.82 -21.95 29.34
C GLY A 43 -7.29 -21.63 29.67
N GLN A 44 -8.08 -21.17 28.72
CA GLN A 44 -9.50 -20.88 28.90
C GLN A 44 -10.36 -22.02 28.37
N ILE A 45 -11.44 -22.38 29.08
CA ILE A 45 -12.47 -23.33 28.60
C ILE A 45 -13.66 -22.62 27.94
N ARG A 46 -13.75 -21.30 28.13
CA ARG A 46 -14.74 -20.42 27.54
C ARG A 46 -14.09 -19.54 26.48
N GLY A 47 -14.76 -19.38 25.34
CA GLY A 47 -14.30 -18.53 24.25
C GLY A 47 -14.89 -17.13 24.30
N LYS A 48 -14.29 -16.21 23.53
CA LYS A 48 -14.95 -14.99 23.05
C LYS A 48 -15.57 -15.29 21.70
N ILE A 49 -16.74 -14.71 21.41
CA ILE A 49 -17.46 -14.93 20.16
C ILE A 49 -17.95 -13.61 19.57
N ILE A 50 -18.03 -13.57 18.24
CA ILE A 50 -18.70 -12.54 17.46
C ILE A 50 -19.64 -13.24 16.46
N VAL A 51 -20.85 -12.70 16.31
CA VAL A 51 -21.93 -13.27 15.50
C VAL A 51 -22.52 -12.21 14.59
N SER A 52 -23.08 -12.63 13.45
CA SER A 52 -23.51 -11.71 12.39
C SER A 52 -24.58 -10.69 12.81
N ASP A 53 -25.43 -11.04 13.77
CA ASP A 53 -26.49 -10.17 14.32
C ASP A 53 -25.98 -9.21 15.40
N SER A 54 -24.73 -9.35 15.84
CA SER A 54 -24.08 -8.49 16.85
C SER A 54 -22.58 -8.30 16.56
N ALA A 55 -22.25 -7.90 15.32
CA ALA A 55 -20.88 -7.80 14.83
C ALA A 55 -20.05 -6.61 15.37
N GLY A 56 -20.52 -5.92 16.42
CA GLY A 56 -19.90 -4.69 16.94
C GLY A 56 -18.76 -4.91 17.95
N ALA A 57 -18.72 -6.06 18.62
CA ALA A 57 -17.68 -6.39 19.59
C ALA A 57 -17.59 -7.90 19.84
N TRP A 58 -16.40 -8.35 20.28
CA TRP A 58 -16.24 -9.68 20.85
C TRP A 58 -16.90 -9.74 22.22
N VAL A 59 -17.81 -10.69 22.42
CA VAL A 59 -18.49 -10.93 23.69
C VAL A 59 -18.06 -12.25 24.31
N ASP A 60 -18.31 -12.44 25.60
CA ASP A 60 -18.12 -13.76 26.22
C ASP A 60 -19.07 -14.78 25.61
N GLY A 61 -18.53 -15.97 25.29
CA GLY A 61 -19.33 -17.12 24.89
C GLY A 61 -20.37 -17.42 25.97
N ASN A 62 -21.57 -17.87 25.62
CA ASN A 62 -22.64 -18.01 26.59
C ASN A 62 -22.46 -19.23 27.53
N ALA A 63 -21.68 -20.22 27.13
CA ALA A 63 -21.29 -21.36 27.97
C ALA A 63 -19.86 -21.83 27.63
N ASP A 64 -19.33 -22.75 28.43
CA ASP A 64 -18.02 -23.37 28.23
C ASP A 64 -18.04 -24.31 27.02
N LEU A 65 -16.93 -24.37 26.29
CA LEU A 65 -16.77 -25.25 25.13
C LEU A 65 -16.71 -26.73 25.51
N THR A 66 -16.60 -27.05 26.80
CA THR A 66 -16.67 -28.44 27.28
C THR A 66 -18.10 -28.98 27.34
N GLN A 67 -19.11 -28.14 27.08
CA GLN A 67 -20.53 -28.50 27.11
C GLN A 67 -21.17 -28.23 25.75
N GLN A 68 -22.08 -29.10 25.33
CA GLN A 68 -22.84 -28.90 24.09
C GLN A 68 -23.85 -27.76 24.23
N GLY A 69 -24.60 -27.76 25.33
CA GLY A 69 -25.75 -26.87 25.54
C GLY A 69 -25.34 -25.43 25.81
N GLY A 70 -26.14 -24.49 25.32
CA GLY A 70 -26.01 -23.07 25.66
C GLY A 70 -24.84 -22.34 24.99
N GLN A 71 -24.22 -22.91 23.96
CA GLN A 71 -23.17 -22.26 23.17
C GLN A 71 -23.36 -22.46 21.66
N SER A 72 -22.85 -21.50 20.88
CA SER A 72 -22.99 -21.44 19.42
C SER A 72 -22.57 -22.72 18.69
N PHE A 73 -21.31 -23.15 18.81
CA PHE A 73 -20.80 -24.29 18.04
C PHE A 73 -21.34 -25.63 18.53
N GLY A 74 -21.66 -25.74 19.81
CA GLY A 74 -22.39 -26.90 20.36
C GLY A 74 -23.78 -27.06 19.75
N GLY A 75 -24.51 -25.95 19.56
CA GLY A 75 -25.79 -25.94 18.87
C GLY A 75 -25.68 -26.23 17.37
N THR A 76 -24.69 -25.65 16.66
CA THR A 76 -24.49 -25.92 15.23
C THR A 76 -24.12 -27.38 14.95
N LEU A 77 -23.37 -28.01 15.85
CA LEU A 77 -22.89 -29.39 15.69
C LEU A 77 -23.87 -30.47 16.19
N GLU A 78 -25.05 -30.11 16.69
CA GLU A 78 -26.02 -31.03 17.29
C GLU A 78 -26.26 -32.30 16.45
N HIS A 79 -26.42 -32.16 15.12
CA HIS A 79 -26.67 -33.28 14.21
C HIS A 79 -25.40 -33.89 13.58
N VAL A 80 -24.23 -33.33 13.90
CA VAL A 80 -22.91 -33.92 13.59
C VAL A 80 -22.53 -34.95 14.65
N ILE A 81 -22.87 -34.68 15.91
CA ILE A 81 -22.57 -35.55 17.05
C ILE A 81 -23.68 -36.57 17.34
N GLY A 82 -24.89 -36.35 16.82
CA GLY A 82 -26.07 -37.21 16.97
C GLY A 82 -26.68 -37.64 15.63
N ASN A 83 -27.66 -38.54 15.68
CA ASN A 83 -28.39 -38.97 14.48
C ASN A 83 -29.53 -38.01 14.15
N HIS A 84 -29.66 -37.69 12.86
CA HIS A 84 -30.81 -36.96 12.32
C HIS A 84 -31.13 -37.51 10.92
N ALA A 85 -32.41 -37.64 10.59
CA ALA A 85 -32.81 -38.28 9.33
C ALA A 85 -32.42 -37.43 8.12
N GLN A 86 -32.61 -36.10 8.20
CA GLN A 86 -32.43 -35.18 7.08
C GLN A 86 -31.18 -34.28 7.17
N ILE A 87 -30.29 -34.47 8.15
CA ILE A 87 -29.07 -33.65 8.26
C ILE A 87 -27.86 -34.56 8.05
N LYS A 88 -27.05 -34.24 7.05
CA LYS A 88 -25.88 -35.00 6.61
C LYS A 88 -24.65 -34.12 6.60
N PHE A 89 -23.48 -34.71 6.73
CA PHE A 89 -22.24 -33.97 6.80
C PHE A 89 -21.02 -34.75 6.31
N LEU A 90 -20.00 -33.98 5.96
CA LEU A 90 -18.64 -34.44 5.72
C LEU A 90 -17.72 -33.77 6.75
N ALA A 91 -16.99 -34.57 7.51
CA ALA A 91 -16.02 -34.09 8.49
C ALA A 91 -14.59 -34.43 8.08
N TYR A 92 -13.69 -33.47 8.21
CA TYR A 92 -12.28 -33.61 7.87
C TYR A 92 -11.40 -33.05 8.98
N ASN A 93 -10.30 -33.74 9.29
CA ASN A 93 -9.36 -33.33 10.34
C ASN A 93 -8.06 -34.10 10.15
N ASN A 94 -6.91 -33.44 10.32
CA ASN A 94 -5.61 -34.10 10.28
C ASN A 94 -5.26 -34.88 11.54
N VAL A 95 -5.94 -34.61 12.65
CA VAL A 95 -5.88 -35.36 13.90
C VAL A 95 -7.32 -35.74 14.27
N PRO A 96 -7.95 -36.68 13.56
CA PRO A 96 -9.35 -37.00 13.81
C PRO A 96 -9.53 -37.73 15.14
N PRO A 97 -10.67 -37.53 15.84
CA PRO A 97 -10.94 -38.20 17.11
C PRO A 97 -10.90 -39.72 16.96
N GLY A 98 -10.24 -40.38 17.92
CA GLY A 98 -10.15 -41.84 17.97
C GLY A 98 -9.16 -42.50 17.00
N MET A 99 -8.43 -41.74 16.18
CA MET A 99 -7.44 -42.28 15.23
C MET A 99 -6.03 -41.73 15.52
N PRO A 100 -5.25 -42.39 16.40
CA PRO A 100 -3.89 -41.97 16.70
C PRO A 100 -2.93 -42.25 15.52
N ASN A 101 -1.87 -41.45 15.41
CA ASN A 101 -0.75 -41.64 14.49
C ASN A 101 -1.06 -41.53 12.98
N VAL A 102 -2.18 -40.90 12.60
CA VAL A 102 -2.46 -40.65 11.18
C VAL A 102 -1.51 -39.58 10.64
N LYS A 103 -0.83 -39.89 9.53
CA LYS A 103 0.05 -38.95 8.82
C LYS A 103 -0.71 -38.34 7.64
N THR A 104 -0.91 -37.03 7.68
CA THR A 104 -1.55 -36.28 6.60
C THR A 104 -0.57 -35.29 6.00
N LYS A 105 -0.88 -34.82 4.80
CA LYS A 105 -0.15 -33.72 4.14
C LYS A 105 -0.76 -32.35 4.43
N SER A 106 -1.87 -32.33 5.15
CA SER A 106 -2.70 -31.15 5.44
C SER A 106 -2.88 -30.97 6.93
N ASN A 107 -3.06 -29.72 7.35
CA ASN A 107 -3.43 -29.35 8.71
C ASN A 107 -4.90 -28.90 8.84
N SER A 108 -5.65 -28.94 7.73
CA SER A 108 -7.03 -28.45 7.64
C SER A 108 -8.00 -29.29 8.44
N LYS A 109 -8.96 -28.62 9.10
CA LYS A 109 -10.01 -29.26 9.90
C LYS A 109 -11.33 -28.51 9.72
N GLY A 110 -12.44 -29.24 9.75
CA GLY A 110 -13.76 -28.66 9.57
C GLY A 110 -14.85 -29.66 9.27
N VAL A 111 -16.04 -29.13 9.04
CA VAL A 111 -17.26 -29.90 8.77
C VAL A 111 -18.13 -29.14 7.77
N ILE A 112 -18.61 -29.83 6.74
CA ILE A 112 -19.68 -29.35 5.84
C ILE A 112 -20.96 -30.04 6.27
N ILE A 113 -22.02 -29.30 6.55
CA ILE A 113 -23.31 -29.82 7.03
C ILE A 113 -24.40 -29.33 6.07
N LEU A 114 -25.32 -30.20 5.65
CA LEU A 114 -26.44 -29.85 4.78
C LEU A 114 -27.73 -30.57 5.16
N GLN A 115 -28.85 -30.05 4.65
CA GLN A 115 -30.18 -30.59 4.89
C GLN A 115 -30.77 -31.25 3.64
N THR A 116 -31.04 -32.54 3.69
CA THR A 116 -31.58 -33.33 2.57
C THR A 116 -33.10 -33.30 2.47
N THR A 117 -33.74 -32.24 2.97
CA THR A 117 -35.20 -32.10 2.88
C THR A 117 -35.56 -31.53 1.54
N LEU A 118 -36.49 -32.18 0.83
CA LEU A 118 -36.90 -31.74 -0.50
C LEU A 118 -37.28 -30.25 -0.51
N ASN A 119 -36.76 -29.51 -1.49
CA ASN A 119 -36.97 -28.07 -1.67
C ASN A 119 -36.49 -27.19 -0.50
N THR A 120 -35.56 -27.68 0.32
CA THR A 120 -34.90 -26.87 1.35
C THR A 120 -33.45 -26.67 0.98
N ASP A 121 -33.00 -25.42 0.89
CA ASP A 121 -31.58 -25.08 0.73
C ASP A 121 -31.06 -24.61 2.09
N ALA A 122 -30.36 -25.49 2.80
CA ALA A 122 -29.76 -25.14 4.07
C ALA A 122 -28.45 -25.91 4.28
N ALA A 123 -27.35 -25.17 4.35
CA ALA A 123 -26.06 -25.72 4.69
C ALA A 123 -25.24 -24.77 5.59
N SER A 124 -24.25 -25.34 6.26
CA SER A 124 -23.15 -24.58 6.84
C SER A 124 -21.81 -25.23 6.60
N TRP A 125 -20.78 -24.41 6.70
CA TRP A 125 -19.41 -24.85 6.67
C TRP A 125 -18.67 -24.32 7.90
N ILE A 126 -18.08 -25.24 8.66
CA ILE A 126 -17.26 -24.97 9.83
C ILE A 126 -15.81 -25.22 9.47
N VAL A 127 -14.94 -24.26 9.81
CA VAL A 127 -13.49 -24.40 9.78
C VAL A 127 -12.95 -24.16 11.18
N HIS A 128 -12.03 -25.02 11.64
CA HIS A 128 -11.47 -24.86 12.98
C HIS A 128 -10.02 -25.33 13.06
N THR A 129 -9.42 -25.06 14.23
CA THR A 129 -8.04 -25.43 14.55
C THR A 129 -7.93 -26.60 15.54
N VAL A 130 -9.04 -27.01 16.16
CA VAL A 130 -9.10 -28.01 17.24
C VAL A 130 -8.76 -29.45 16.77
N PRO A 131 -7.63 -30.04 17.20
CA PRO A 131 -7.34 -31.47 17.02
C PRO A 131 -8.37 -32.34 17.76
N GLY A 132 -8.71 -33.52 17.24
CA GLY A 132 -9.61 -34.46 17.91
C GLY A 132 -11.08 -34.05 17.94
N PHE A 133 -11.51 -33.12 17.07
CA PHE A 133 -12.85 -32.55 17.07
C PHE A 133 -13.41 -32.37 15.64
N PRO A 134 -14.73 -32.42 15.42
CA PRO A 134 -15.72 -33.02 16.31
C PRO A 134 -15.71 -34.55 16.21
N ALA A 135 -16.23 -35.22 17.24
CA ALA A 135 -16.36 -36.67 17.25
C ALA A 135 -17.68 -37.11 16.58
N ALA A 136 -17.62 -37.33 15.27
CA ALA A 136 -18.76 -37.65 14.42
C ALA A 136 -19.61 -38.81 14.99
N LYS A 137 -20.91 -38.57 15.22
CA LYS A 137 -21.90 -39.56 15.71
C LYS A 137 -21.59 -40.23 17.06
N THR A 138 -20.74 -39.64 17.91
CA THR A 138 -20.37 -40.21 19.22
C THR A 138 -20.78 -39.36 20.42
N GLY A 139 -21.61 -38.34 20.21
CA GLY A 139 -21.94 -37.33 21.22
C GLY A 139 -20.93 -36.19 21.27
N TYR A 140 -21.27 -35.15 22.05
CA TYR A 140 -20.40 -33.98 22.18
C TYR A 140 -19.20 -34.31 23.06
N SER A 141 -17.99 -34.14 22.51
CA SER A 141 -16.76 -34.32 23.27
C SER A 141 -15.78 -33.22 22.89
N TRP A 142 -15.38 -32.44 23.90
CA TRP A 142 -14.31 -31.46 23.77
C TRP A 142 -12.97 -32.09 24.19
N PRO A 143 -11.93 -32.03 23.36
CA PRO A 143 -10.61 -32.55 23.71
C PRO A 143 -9.98 -31.77 24.89
N VAL A 144 -9.93 -32.39 26.08
CA VAL A 144 -9.45 -31.73 27.31
C VAL A 144 -8.03 -31.19 27.18
N ALA A 145 -7.16 -31.86 26.43
CA ALA A 145 -5.78 -31.40 26.17
C ALA A 145 -5.74 -30.02 25.49
N GLU A 146 -6.76 -29.69 24.69
CA GLU A 146 -6.86 -28.44 23.95
C GLU A 146 -7.34 -27.26 24.81
N ASN A 147 -7.63 -27.49 26.10
CA ASN A 147 -7.85 -26.40 27.06
C ASN A 147 -6.60 -25.53 27.21
N ALA A 148 -5.41 -26.13 27.14
CA ALA A 148 -4.14 -25.41 27.24
C ALA A 148 -3.84 -24.53 26.01
N ASN A 149 -4.41 -24.85 24.84
CA ASN A 149 -4.08 -24.21 23.57
C ASN A 149 -5.13 -23.17 23.15
N GLY A 150 -4.72 -22.23 22.28
CA GLY A 150 -5.63 -21.27 21.67
C GLY A 150 -6.28 -21.83 20.42
N HIS A 151 -7.58 -21.63 20.22
CA HIS A 151 -8.30 -22.12 19.04
C HIS A 151 -9.25 -21.10 18.44
N LEU A 152 -9.28 -21.06 17.12
CA LEU A 152 -10.28 -20.34 16.33
C LEU A 152 -11.24 -21.35 15.68
N LEU A 153 -12.52 -21.00 15.67
CA LEU A 153 -13.60 -21.67 14.96
C LEU A 153 -14.41 -20.64 14.18
N ILE A 154 -14.73 -20.95 12.93
CA ILE A 154 -15.55 -20.13 12.04
C ILE A 154 -16.70 -21.00 11.53
N CYS A 155 -17.91 -20.50 11.60
CA CYS A 155 -19.09 -21.09 10.97
C CYS A 155 -19.66 -20.10 9.95
N LEU A 156 -19.99 -20.60 8.76
CA LEU A 156 -20.64 -19.85 7.68
C LEU A 156 -21.94 -20.56 7.27
N THR A 157 -23.06 -19.86 7.31
CA THR A 157 -24.33 -20.34 6.74
C THR A 157 -24.33 -20.07 5.24
N ILE A 158 -24.43 -21.13 4.44
CA ILE A 158 -24.23 -21.10 2.98
C ILE A 158 -25.39 -21.78 2.25
N SER A 159 -25.50 -21.52 0.95
CA SER A 159 -26.33 -22.32 0.06
C SER A 159 -25.59 -23.62 -0.30
N GLU A 160 -26.33 -24.72 -0.44
CA GLU A 160 -25.83 -26.02 -0.88
C GLU A 160 -25.15 -25.96 -2.24
N SER A 161 -25.59 -25.06 -3.12
CA SER A 161 -24.96 -24.79 -4.41
C SER A 161 -23.48 -24.41 -4.32
N GLN A 162 -23.03 -23.91 -3.17
CA GLN A 162 -21.65 -23.47 -2.94
C GLN A 162 -20.72 -24.59 -2.45
N ILE A 163 -21.27 -25.75 -2.07
CA ILE A 163 -20.50 -26.89 -1.54
C ILE A 163 -19.44 -27.35 -2.55
N ASN A 164 -19.76 -27.39 -3.84
CA ASN A 164 -18.79 -27.80 -4.86
C ASN A 164 -17.61 -26.83 -4.99
N ALA A 165 -17.83 -25.53 -4.78
CA ALA A 165 -16.75 -24.54 -4.76
C ALA A 165 -15.87 -24.70 -3.51
N ILE A 166 -16.48 -24.96 -2.35
CA ILE A 166 -15.75 -25.28 -1.11
C ILE A 166 -14.91 -26.56 -1.30
N ALA A 167 -15.51 -27.59 -1.91
CA ALA A 167 -14.81 -28.83 -2.19
C ALA A 167 -13.62 -28.63 -3.13
N ALA A 168 -13.72 -27.75 -4.13
CA ALA A 168 -12.58 -27.42 -4.99
C ALA A 168 -11.40 -26.82 -4.22
N SER A 169 -11.65 -26.00 -3.20
CA SER A 169 -10.62 -25.50 -2.29
C SER A 169 -10.04 -26.60 -1.41
N LEU A 170 -10.91 -27.41 -0.78
CA LEU A 170 -10.48 -28.52 0.08
C LEU A 170 -9.65 -29.55 -0.69
N LEU A 171 -9.97 -29.85 -1.95
CA LEU A 171 -9.17 -30.72 -2.80
C LEU A 171 -7.71 -30.28 -2.90
N HIS A 172 -7.46 -28.98 -2.98
CA HIS A 172 -6.10 -28.46 -3.00
C HIS A 172 -5.49 -28.52 -1.61
N ALA A 173 -6.27 -28.29 -0.55
CA ALA A 173 -5.76 -28.39 0.82
C ALA A 173 -5.45 -29.83 1.26
N GLU A 174 -5.82 -30.86 0.50
CA GLU A 174 -5.56 -32.29 0.78
C GLU A 174 -5.94 -32.78 2.20
N PRO A 175 -7.12 -32.40 2.77
CA PRO A 175 -7.48 -32.80 4.12
C PRO A 175 -7.82 -34.28 4.19
N LEU A 176 -7.65 -34.85 5.38
CA LEU A 176 -8.16 -36.19 5.68
C LEU A 176 -9.65 -36.11 6.02
N VAL A 177 -10.50 -36.62 5.14
CA VAL A 177 -11.92 -36.87 5.42
C VAL A 177 -12.02 -38.11 6.29
N HIS A 178 -12.60 -37.97 7.49
CA HIS A 178 -12.73 -39.07 8.45
C HIS A 178 -14.19 -39.52 8.63
N TYR A 179 -15.15 -38.75 8.12
CA TYR A 179 -16.55 -39.12 8.09
C TYR A 179 -17.26 -38.45 6.91
N ASN A 180 -18.15 -39.17 6.23
CA ASN A 180 -19.04 -38.63 5.20
C ASN A 180 -20.32 -39.46 5.13
N ASP A 181 -21.48 -38.84 5.37
CA ASP A 181 -22.80 -39.46 5.16
C ASP A 181 -23.69 -38.66 4.18
N ILE A 182 -23.11 -37.70 3.44
CA ILE A 182 -23.81 -36.95 2.39
C ILE A 182 -24.12 -37.89 1.22
N PRO A 183 -25.41 -38.13 0.89
CA PRO A 183 -25.77 -39.06 -0.17
C PRO A 183 -25.49 -38.47 -1.56
N GLU A 184 -25.21 -39.35 -2.52
CA GLU A 184 -24.83 -38.94 -3.87
C GLU A 184 -25.92 -38.11 -4.57
N THR A 185 -27.19 -38.31 -4.21
CA THR A 185 -28.35 -37.56 -4.71
C THR A 185 -28.25 -36.05 -4.46
N GLU A 186 -27.59 -35.62 -3.39
CA GLU A 186 -27.40 -34.20 -3.06
C GLU A 186 -26.17 -33.60 -3.74
N THR A 187 -25.31 -34.45 -4.29
CA THR A 187 -24.01 -34.05 -4.87
C THR A 187 -23.97 -34.22 -6.38
N VAL A 188 -25.13 -34.43 -7.01
CA VAL A 188 -25.25 -34.53 -8.47
C VAL A 188 -24.71 -33.25 -9.12
N GLY A 189 -23.73 -33.41 -10.01
CA GLY A 189 -23.03 -32.28 -10.65
C GLY A 189 -21.90 -31.67 -9.81
N MET A 190 -21.70 -32.09 -8.55
CA MET A 190 -20.62 -31.62 -7.68
C MET A 190 -19.33 -32.44 -7.85
N GLN A 191 -18.72 -32.34 -9.04
CA GLN A 191 -17.54 -33.13 -9.40
C GLN A 191 -16.36 -33.00 -8.43
N TYR A 192 -16.18 -31.84 -7.78
CA TYR A 192 -15.08 -31.64 -6.84
C TYR A 192 -15.38 -32.27 -5.49
N PHE A 193 -16.65 -32.25 -5.06
CA PHE A 193 -17.08 -32.94 -3.85
C PHE A 193 -16.86 -34.43 -3.98
N LYS A 194 -17.25 -35.04 -5.12
CA LYS A 194 -17.03 -36.47 -5.36
C LYS A 194 -15.55 -36.85 -5.29
N LYS A 195 -14.67 -36.05 -5.91
CA LYS A 195 -13.21 -36.27 -5.80
C LYS A 195 -12.70 -36.15 -4.36
N LEU A 196 -13.23 -35.19 -3.60
CA LEU A 196 -12.85 -35.00 -2.20
C LEU A 196 -13.28 -36.19 -1.33
N SER A 197 -14.52 -36.67 -1.50
CA SER A 197 -15.03 -37.83 -0.76
C SER A 197 -14.29 -39.11 -1.11
N ASP A 198 -13.82 -39.23 -2.35
CA ASP A 198 -13.07 -40.39 -2.84
C ASP A 198 -11.56 -40.30 -2.51
N GLY A 199 -11.11 -39.21 -1.86
CA GLY A 199 -9.69 -38.99 -1.51
C GLY A 199 -8.78 -38.75 -2.72
N GLN A 200 -9.31 -38.24 -3.83
CA GLN A 200 -8.58 -37.98 -5.06
C GLN A 200 -8.09 -36.53 -5.10
N PHE A 201 -6.77 -36.34 -5.03
CA PHE A 201 -6.16 -35.00 -5.00
C PHE A 201 -5.43 -34.66 -6.32
N PRO A 202 -5.39 -33.37 -6.72
CA PRO A 202 -4.63 -32.95 -7.90
C PRO A 202 -3.14 -33.26 -7.75
N THR A 203 -2.58 -34.02 -8.68
CA THR A 203 -1.14 -34.35 -8.72
C THR A 203 -0.35 -33.48 -9.70
N VAL A 204 -1.04 -32.67 -10.49
CA VAL A 204 -0.47 -31.77 -11.51
C VAL A 204 -0.93 -30.33 -11.28
N PRO A 205 -0.18 -29.32 -11.76
CA PRO A 205 -0.57 -27.91 -11.59
C PRO A 205 -1.93 -27.59 -12.23
N PRO A 206 -2.64 -26.56 -11.72
CA PRO A 206 -2.21 -25.60 -10.71
C PRO A 206 -2.27 -26.14 -9.27
N TYR A 207 -1.26 -25.80 -8.45
CA TYR A 207 -1.15 -26.23 -7.05
C TYR A 207 -1.78 -25.24 -6.04
N LEU A 208 -2.39 -24.17 -6.54
CA LEU A 208 -3.05 -23.13 -5.76
C LEU A 208 -4.49 -22.98 -6.26
N SER A 209 -5.43 -22.86 -5.32
CA SER A 209 -6.84 -22.57 -5.61
C SER A 209 -7.28 -21.29 -4.91
N ARG A 210 -8.15 -20.53 -5.59
CA ARG A 210 -8.90 -19.42 -5.01
C ARG A 210 -10.35 -19.59 -5.41
N GLN A 211 -11.23 -19.72 -4.43
CA GLN A 211 -12.67 -19.79 -4.62
C GLN A 211 -13.34 -18.65 -3.87
N SER A 212 -14.44 -18.13 -4.39
CA SER A 212 -15.24 -17.10 -3.74
C SER A 212 -16.63 -17.67 -3.51
N ILE A 213 -17.06 -17.66 -2.25
CA ILE A 213 -18.37 -18.15 -1.81
C ILE A 213 -19.12 -16.98 -1.14
N LYS A 214 -20.42 -17.13 -0.90
CA LYS A 214 -21.26 -16.11 -0.27
C LYS A 214 -22.11 -16.71 0.85
N THR A 215 -22.19 -16.04 1.98
CA THR A 215 -23.16 -16.43 3.02
C THR A 215 -24.60 -16.12 2.57
N THR A 216 -25.60 -16.64 3.28
CA THR A 216 -27.03 -16.52 2.88
C THR A 216 -27.76 -15.32 3.48
N GLY A 217 -27.13 -14.62 4.42
CA GLY A 217 -27.67 -13.47 5.12
C GLY A 217 -27.90 -12.27 4.20
N GLN A 218 -28.55 -11.25 4.76
CA GLN A 218 -28.83 -9.99 4.08
C GLN A 218 -28.26 -8.83 4.90
N PRO A 219 -27.19 -8.15 4.44
CA PRO A 219 -26.45 -8.40 3.20
C PRO A 219 -25.56 -9.65 3.27
N ALA A 220 -25.42 -10.35 2.15
CA ALA A 220 -24.56 -11.53 2.06
C ALA A 220 -23.08 -11.16 2.15
N VAL A 221 -22.30 -11.93 2.93
CA VAL A 221 -20.85 -11.76 3.08
C VAL A 221 -20.13 -12.59 2.03
N THR A 222 -19.23 -11.96 1.27
CA THR A 222 -18.35 -12.68 0.33
C THR A 222 -17.14 -13.23 1.07
N VAL A 223 -16.90 -14.54 0.97
CA VAL A 223 -15.79 -15.24 1.61
C VAL A 223 -14.87 -15.79 0.53
N ASN A 224 -13.60 -15.38 0.55
CA ASN A 224 -12.57 -15.86 -0.36
C ASN A 224 -11.75 -16.96 0.31
N VAL A 225 -11.78 -18.15 -0.27
CA VAL A 225 -11.07 -19.34 0.21
C VAL A 225 -9.82 -19.53 -0.63
N TYR A 226 -8.66 -19.52 0.04
CA TYR A 226 -7.36 -19.75 -0.58
C TYR A 226 -6.82 -21.10 -0.09
N SER A 227 -6.24 -21.89 -0.99
CA SER A 227 -5.74 -23.22 -0.64
C SER A 227 -4.52 -23.56 -1.48
N LYS A 228 -3.55 -24.25 -0.89
CA LYS A 228 -2.40 -24.84 -1.56
C LYS A 228 -2.31 -26.34 -1.35
N SER A 229 -1.77 -27.04 -2.35
CA SER A 229 -1.36 -28.44 -2.22
C SER A 229 -0.04 -28.57 -1.47
N ALA A 230 0.22 -29.77 -0.95
CA ALA A 230 1.48 -30.09 -0.28
C ALA A 230 2.67 -30.08 -1.25
N THR A 231 2.41 -30.25 -2.54
CA THR A 231 3.40 -30.15 -3.62
C THR A 231 3.76 -28.70 -3.99
N SER A 232 3.01 -27.71 -3.49
CA SER A 232 3.30 -26.30 -3.74
C SER A 232 4.56 -25.85 -3.00
N ARG A 233 5.53 -25.28 -3.73
CA ARG A 233 6.73 -24.63 -3.16
C ARG A 233 6.48 -23.19 -2.69
N TYR A 234 5.26 -22.68 -2.86
CA TYR A 234 4.90 -21.32 -2.44
C TYR A 234 4.61 -21.27 -0.93
N ASP A 235 5.16 -20.26 -0.26
CA ASP A 235 4.76 -19.93 1.10
C ASP A 235 3.41 -19.20 1.07
N GLU A 236 2.42 -19.76 1.78
CA GLU A 236 1.10 -19.13 1.92
C GLU A 236 1.17 -17.87 2.79
N SER A 237 2.21 -17.78 3.65
CA SER A 237 2.47 -16.62 4.50
C SER A 237 2.70 -15.36 3.66
N GLU A 238 3.43 -15.42 2.53
CA GLU A 238 3.63 -14.27 1.63
C GLU A 238 2.31 -13.76 1.04
N ARG A 239 1.32 -14.64 0.84
CA ARG A 239 0.00 -14.27 0.32
C ARG A 239 -0.95 -13.84 1.43
N GLN A 240 -0.82 -14.38 2.65
CA GLN A 240 -1.49 -13.88 3.85
C GLN A 240 -0.97 -12.51 4.26
N GLU A 241 0.33 -12.25 4.16
CA GLU A 241 0.94 -10.94 4.37
C GLU A 241 0.44 -9.95 3.31
N LYS A 242 0.27 -10.40 2.05
CA LYS A 242 -0.41 -9.61 1.01
C LYS A 242 -1.89 -9.39 1.31
N MET A 243 -2.64 -10.36 1.83
CA MET A 243 -4.07 -10.23 2.16
C MET A 243 -4.33 -9.41 3.43
N GLN A 244 -3.46 -9.51 4.43
CA GLN A 244 -3.45 -8.66 5.62
C GLN A 244 -3.08 -7.24 5.19
N LYS A 245 -2.14 -7.07 4.25
CA LYS A 245 -1.94 -5.81 3.52
C LYS A 245 -3.19 -5.35 2.78
N TYR A 246 -4.00 -6.21 2.14
CA TYR A 246 -5.25 -5.84 1.47
C TYR A 246 -6.40 -5.42 2.41
N VAL A 247 -6.61 -6.12 3.53
CA VAL A 247 -7.65 -5.76 4.54
C VAL A 247 -7.22 -4.54 5.34
N GLN A 248 -5.93 -4.42 5.64
CA GLN A 248 -5.35 -3.22 6.20
C GLN A 248 -5.37 -2.10 5.16
N LEU A 249 -5.16 -2.36 3.86
CA LEU A 249 -5.39 -1.41 2.76
C LEU A 249 -6.85 -0.99 2.68
N LEU A 250 -7.82 -1.88 2.93
CA LEU A 250 -9.25 -1.57 2.83
C LEU A 250 -9.74 -0.75 4.02
N LEU A 251 -9.25 -1.04 5.24
CA LEU A 251 -9.46 -0.18 6.41
C LEU A 251 -8.71 1.15 6.25
N HIS A 252 -7.47 1.13 5.73
CA HIS A 252 -6.75 2.34 5.37
C HIS A 252 -7.42 3.08 4.21
N PHE A 253 -8.11 2.44 3.28
CA PHE A 253 -8.85 3.04 2.17
C PHE A 253 -10.12 3.72 2.68
N LEU A 254 -10.80 3.11 3.66
CA LEU A 254 -11.93 3.72 4.37
C LEU A 254 -11.48 4.89 5.28
N LEU A 255 -10.28 4.83 5.88
CA LEU A 255 -9.65 5.92 6.63
C LEU A 255 -9.03 7.01 5.71
N MET A 256 -8.56 6.65 4.50
CA MET A 256 -8.00 7.56 3.49
C MET A 256 -9.07 8.39 2.78
N LEU A 257 -10.33 7.93 2.76
CA LEU A 257 -11.48 8.75 2.37
C LEU A 257 -11.66 9.99 3.27
N LEU A 258 -10.99 10.05 4.42
CA LEU A 258 -11.00 11.18 5.35
C LEU A 258 -9.66 11.91 5.51
N SER A 259 -8.59 11.52 4.79
CA SER A 259 -7.33 12.30 4.82
C SER A 259 -6.34 11.98 3.69
N GLN A 260 -6.06 13.02 2.90
CA GLN A 260 -4.91 13.28 2.01
C GLN A 260 -4.82 12.52 0.67
N SER A 261 -4.79 13.30 -0.42
CA SER A 261 -4.62 12.85 -1.80
C SER A 261 -3.35 12.00 -1.98
N GLN A 262 -3.49 10.79 -2.52
CA GLN A 262 -2.41 9.85 -2.86
C GLN A 262 -1.88 10.06 -4.29
N ASN A 263 -1.55 11.31 -4.64
CA ASN A 263 -1.05 11.68 -5.97
C ASN A 263 0.40 12.21 -5.88
N PRO A 264 1.29 11.92 -6.85
CA PRO A 264 2.67 12.41 -6.87
C PRO A 264 2.82 13.94 -7.01
N LYS A 265 1.76 14.75 -6.94
CA LYS A 265 1.86 16.21 -7.04
C LYS A 265 2.72 16.84 -5.95
N CYS A 266 3.29 17.99 -6.29
CA CYS A 266 3.96 18.86 -5.34
C CYS A 266 3.02 19.30 -4.22
N ARG A 267 3.56 19.44 -3.01
CA ARG A 267 2.80 19.86 -1.84
C ARG A 267 3.08 21.29 -1.43
N ALA A 268 2.07 21.95 -0.90
CA ALA A 268 2.17 23.27 -0.31
C ALA A 268 3.08 23.27 0.92
N ASN A 269 3.31 24.44 1.52
CA ASN A 269 4.18 24.61 2.69
C ASN A 269 3.86 23.67 3.87
N ASN A 270 2.59 23.28 4.05
CA ASN A 270 2.13 22.36 5.09
C ASN A 270 2.33 20.86 4.79
N GLY A 271 2.76 20.52 3.57
CA GLY A 271 2.93 19.12 3.14
C GLY A 271 1.64 18.40 2.72
N VAL A 272 0.48 19.09 2.73
CA VAL A 272 -0.83 18.48 2.50
C VAL A 272 -1.44 18.90 1.17
N ALA A 273 -1.68 20.20 1.00
CA ALA A 273 -2.40 20.72 -0.17
C ALA A 273 -1.56 20.55 -1.44
N GLU A 274 -2.19 20.15 -2.54
CA GLU A 274 -1.50 20.02 -3.83
C GLU A 274 -1.25 21.39 -4.46
N VAL A 275 -0.08 21.56 -5.06
CA VAL A 275 0.33 22.76 -5.79
C VAL A 275 0.96 22.38 -7.12
N ASP A 276 0.94 23.30 -8.07
CA ASP A 276 1.51 23.08 -9.40
C ASP A 276 3.04 23.09 -9.36
N TRP A 277 3.61 23.95 -8.52
CA TRP A 277 5.03 24.03 -8.27
C TRP A 277 5.31 24.54 -6.85
N ALA A 278 6.47 24.19 -6.34
CA ALA A 278 6.99 24.68 -5.05
C ALA A 278 8.50 24.91 -5.15
N ILE A 279 8.98 26.02 -4.62
CA ILE A 279 10.41 26.34 -4.51
C ILE A 279 10.74 26.61 -3.06
N LEU A 280 11.65 25.83 -2.49
CA LEU A 280 12.13 25.97 -1.13
C LEU A 280 13.61 26.34 -1.13
N TYR A 281 13.93 27.38 -0.36
CA TYR A 281 15.29 27.77 0.00
C TYR A 281 15.54 27.50 1.49
N LYS A 282 16.59 26.74 1.80
CA LYS A 282 17.11 26.55 3.16
C LYS A 282 18.39 27.36 3.29
N ALA A 283 18.48 28.24 4.26
CA ALA A 283 19.71 28.98 4.51
C ALA A 283 20.75 28.12 5.24
N PRO A 284 22.05 28.45 5.11
CA PRO A 284 23.12 27.92 5.94
C PRO A 284 22.81 28.07 7.44
N GLY A 285 22.99 27.01 8.22
CA GLY A 285 22.70 26.99 9.67
C GLY A 285 21.23 26.76 10.03
N GLU A 286 20.31 26.93 9.08
CA GLU A 286 18.88 26.74 9.31
C GLU A 286 18.44 25.29 9.05
N ILE A 287 17.52 24.78 9.86
CA ILE A 287 16.87 23.47 9.64
C ILE A 287 15.47 23.59 9.05
N ARG A 288 14.95 24.81 9.00
CA ARG A 288 13.66 25.17 8.39
C ARG A 288 13.92 25.97 7.12
N GLY A 289 13.05 25.82 6.12
CA GLY A 289 13.18 26.53 4.84
C GLY A 289 12.22 27.71 4.71
N LYS A 290 12.52 28.60 3.76
CA LYS A 290 11.58 29.55 3.16
C LYS A 290 11.05 28.96 1.87
N ILE A 291 9.75 29.11 1.64
CA ILE A 291 9.09 28.48 0.50
C ILE A 291 8.16 29.47 -0.21
N ILE A 292 8.09 29.35 -1.53
CA ILE A 292 7.05 29.93 -2.38
C ILE A 292 6.36 28.80 -3.14
N VAL A 293 5.05 28.93 -3.33
CA VAL A 293 4.21 27.89 -3.94
C VAL A 293 3.23 28.50 -4.93
N SER A 294 2.74 27.70 -5.87
CA SER A 294 1.95 28.21 -7.01
C SER A 294 0.66 28.95 -6.62
N ASN A 295 0.07 28.65 -5.47
CA ASN A 295 -1.12 29.34 -4.95
C ASN A 295 -0.81 30.49 -3.98
N SER A 296 0.48 30.75 -3.71
CA SER A 296 0.95 31.81 -2.82
C SER A 296 2.38 32.24 -3.20
N ALA A 297 2.54 32.79 -4.41
CA ALA A 297 3.82 33.23 -4.95
C ALA A 297 4.21 34.66 -4.53
N GLY A 298 3.31 35.36 -3.84
CA GLY A 298 3.45 36.78 -3.51
C GLY A 298 4.58 37.12 -2.54
N ALA A 299 5.01 36.18 -1.69
CA ALA A 299 6.11 36.38 -0.76
C ALA A 299 6.71 35.04 -0.31
N TRP A 300 7.99 35.07 0.09
CA TRP A 300 8.62 33.96 0.80
C TRP A 300 7.92 33.75 2.15
N VAL A 301 7.40 32.55 2.39
CA VAL A 301 6.81 32.18 3.68
C VAL A 301 7.67 31.15 4.40
N ASN A 302 7.50 31.03 5.71
CA ASN A 302 8.08 29.93 6.47
C ASN A 302 7.51 28.59 5.96
N GLY A 303 8.39 27.63 5.67
CA GLY A 303 7.99 26.22 5.56
C GLY A 303 7.31 25.80 6.85
N ASN A 304 6.32 24.92 6.86
CA ASN A 304 5.52 24.71 8.07
C ASN A 304 6.24 23.86 9.15
N GLY A 305 7.20 23.03 8.77
CA GLY A 305 8.03 22.22 9.66
C GLY A 305 9.50 22.16 9.23
N ASP A 306 10.33 21.55 10.08
CA ASP A 306 11.76 21.38 9.84
C ASP A 306 12.03 20.33 8.75
N LEU A 307 13.05 20.57 7.94
CA LEU A 307 13.49 19.64 6.88
C LEU A 307 14.05 18.34 7.43
N THR A 308 14.36 18.26 8.73
CA THR A 308 14.81 17.02 9.40
C THR A 308 13.67 16.03 9.65
N ARG A 309 12.41 16.42 9.40
CA ARG A 309 11.23 15.57 9.56
C ARG A 309 10.45 15.49 8.26
N ARG A 310 9.79 14.36 8.03
CA ARG A 310 8.93 14.19 6.85
C ARG A 310 7.64 15.01 6.96
N GLU A 311 7.01 14.96 8.13
CA GLU A 311 5.68 15.51 8.31
C GLU A 311 5.67 17.04 8.34
N GLN A 312 4.50 17.61 8.02
CA GLN A 312 4.23 19.05 8.11
C GLN A 312 5.13 19.94 7.23
N GLN A 313 5.74 19.40 6.17
CA GLN A 313 6.55 20.17 5.22
C GLN A 313 6.39 19.68 3.77
N SER A 314 6.57 20.61 2.84
CA SER A 314 6.30 20.43 1.40
C SER A 314 7.04 19.26 0.75
N PHE A 315 8.36 19.20 0.85
CA PHE A 315 9.15 18.18 0.17
C PHE A 315 9.07 16.83 0.89
N GLY A 316 8.87 16.83 2.21
CA GLY A 316 8.57 15.63 2.99
C GLY A 316 7.26 14.96 2.56
N GLY A 317 6.20 15.75 2.36
CA GLY A 317 4.92 15.27 1.82
C GLY A 317 5.05 14.77 0.37
N THR A 318 5.72 15.53 -0.51
CA THR A 318 5.93 15.12 -1.91
C THR A 318 6.73 13.82 -2.02
N LEU A 319 7.70 13.58 -1.13
CA LEU A 319 8.59 12.41 -1.14
C LEU A 319 8.05 11.21 -0.34
N GLU A 320 6.82 11.26 0.17
CA GLU A 320 6.23 10.24 1.02
C GLU A 320 6.39 8.82 0.44
N HIS A 321 6.08 8.62 -0.84
CA HIS A 321 6.16 7.31 -1.50
C HIS A 321 7.51 7.04 -2.20
N VAL A 322 8.42 8.02 -2.14
CA VAL A 322 9.83 7.84 -2.52
C VAL A 322 10.61 7.16 -1.38
N VAL A 323 10.33 7.60 -0.14
CA VAL A 323 10.99 7.08 1.05
C VAL A 323 10.23 5.91 1.72
N GLY A 324 8.96 5.71 1.36
CA GLY A 324 8.11 4.59 1.78
C GLY A 324 7.66 3.70 0.61
N ASN A 325 6.97 2.60 0.93
CA ASN A 325 6.39 1.71 -0.09
C ASN A 325 4.99 2.18 -0.50
N ASN A 326 4.72 2.15 -1.80
CA ASN A 326 3.38 2.31 -2.38
C ASN A 326 3.31 1.45 -3.63
N ASP A 327 2.19 0.76 -3.82
CA ASP A 327 1.99 -0.15 -4.95
C ASP A 327 1.92 0.62 -6.28
N ASN A 328 1.36 1.82 -6.25
CA ASN A 328 1.02 2.61 -7.43
C ASN A 328 1.93 3.83 -7.65
N ILE A 329 2.89 4.11 -6.77
CA ILE A 329 3.84 5.22 -6.96
C ILE A 329 5.24 4.64 -7.18
N LYS A 330 5.84 5.00 -8.31
CA LYS A 330 7.18 4.59 -8.73
C LYS A 330 8.01 5.82 -9.04
N PHE A 331 9.32 5.69 -9.01
CA PHE A 331 10.21 6.83 -9.22
C PHE A 331 11.59 6.42 -9.73
N LEU A 332 12.25 7.41 -10.33
CA LEU A 332 13.66 7.39 -10.67
C LEU A 332 14.37 8.48 -9.87
N ALA A 333 15.38 8.12 -9.09
CA ALA A 333 16.18 9.06 -8.31
C ALA A 333 17.62 9.13 -8.85
N TYR A 334 18.13 10.36 -8.97
CA TYR A 334 19.47 10.63 -9.44
C TYR A 334 20.18 11.63 -8.54
N ASN A 335 21.46 11.40 -8.25
CA ASN A 335 22.26 12.27 -7.38
C ASN A 335 23.74 11.94 -7.60
N ASN A 336 24.60 12.95 -7.66
CA ASN A 336 26.04 12.76 -7.76
C ASN A 336 26.72 12.34 -6.44
N VAL A 337 26.07 12.57 -5.31
CA VAL A 337 26.45 12.08 -3.98
C VAL A 337 25.26 11.34 -3.40
N PRO A 338 24.94 10.13 -3.89
CA PRO A 338 23.74 9.42 -3.47
C PRO A 338 23.87 8.90 -2.03
N PRO A 339 22.75 8.83 -1.28
CA PRO A 339 22.75 8.32 0.09
C PRO A 339 23.33 6.91 0.18
N GLY A 340 24.20 6.68 1.16
CA GLY A 340 24.79 5.36 1.43
C GLY A 340 25.89 4.90 0.46
N MET A 341 26.28 5.70 -0.54
CA MET A 341 27.36 5.36 -1.47
C MET A 341 28.48 6.42 -1.46
N PRO A 342 29.42 6.35 -0.50
CA PRO A 342 30.53 7.28 -0.45
C PRO A 342 31.50 7.08 -1.64
N ASN A 343 32.18 8.14 -2.05
CA ASN A 343 33.27 8.15 -3.05
C ASN A 343 32.87 7.80 -4.49
N VAL A 344 31.59 7.89 -4.86
CA VAL A 344 31.19 7.72 -6.27
C VAL A 344 31.68 8.92 -7.09
N LYS A 345 32.40 8.64 -8.17
CA LYS A 345 32.86 9.67 -9.12
C LYS A 345 31.87 9.81 -10.25
N THR A 346 31.28 10.99 -10.39
CA THR A 346 30.36 11.33 -11.47
C THR A 346 30.93 12.45 -12.34
N LYS A 347 30.37 12.59 -13.54
CA LYS A 347 30.68 13.72 -14.45
C LYS A 347 29.71 14.90 -14.29
N SER A 348 28.64 14.67 -13.54
CA SER A 348 27.48 15.54 -13.35
C SER A 348 27.30 15.92 -11.89
N ASN A 349 26.73 17.10 -11.66
CA ASN A 349 26.31 17.57 -10.34
C ASN A 349 24.80 17.52 -10.12
N SER A 350 24.04 17.13 -11.16
CA SER A 350 22.58 17.06 -11.16
C SER A 350 22.05 16.13 -10.07
N LYS A 351 21.01 16.57 -9.37
CA LYS A 351 20.28 15.78 -8.37
C LYS A 351 18.78 16.01 -8.48
N GLY A 352 17.99 14.97 -8.22
CA GLY A 352 16.55 15.05 -8.33
C GLY A 352 15.85 13.71 -8.34
N VAL A 353 14.53 13.78 -8.49
CA VAL A 353 13.62 12.63 -8.49
C VAL A 353 12.51 12.85 -9.50
N ILE A 354 12.21 11.86 -10.33
CA ILE A 354 11.00 11.79 -11.15
C ILE A 354 10.06 10.80 -10.49
N ILE A 355 8.84 11.21 -10.15
CA ILE A 355 7.85 10.39 -9.45
C ILE A 355 6.63 10.24 -10.37
N VAL A 356 6.12 9.02 -10.52
CA VAL A 356 4.99 8.68 -11.41
C VAL A 356 3.94 7.86 -10.68
N GLN A 357 2.68 8.03 -11.09
CA GLN A 357 1.56 7.23 -10.59
C GLN A 357 1.14 6.18 -11.61
N THR A 358 1.44 4.92 -11.33
CA THR A 358 1.19 3.78 -12.23
C THR A 358 -0.24 3.22 -12.12
N THR A 359 -1.19 4.04 -11.69
CA THR A 359 -2.60 3.62 -11.62
C THR A 359 -3.17 3.67 -13.03
N PRO A 360 -3.76 2.58 -13.56
CA PRO A 360 -4.28 2.57 -14.92
C PRO A 360 -5.25 3.74 -15.18
N GLY A 361 -4.99 4.49 -16.27
CA GLY A 361 -5.81 5.64 -16.67
C GLY A 361 -5.54 6.93 -15.88
N THR A 362 -4.51 6.98 -15.05
CA THR A 362 -4.06 8.21 -14.37
C THR A 362 -2.87 8.80 -15.11
N ASP A 363 -2.86 10.11 -15.34
CA ASP A 363 -1.71 10.86 -15.85
C ASP A 363 -1.25 11.81 -14.74
N ALA A 364 -0.32 11.35 -13.90
CA ALA A 364 0.16 12.14 -12.78
C ALA A 364 1.62 11.86 -12.47
N ALA A 365 2.43 12.91 -12.54
CA ALA A 365 3.83 12.86 -12.19
C ALA A 365 4.31 14.14 -11.51
N SER A 366 5.46 14.06 -10.87
CA SER A 366 6.22 15.23 -10.46
C SER A 366 7.71 15.05 -10.73
N TRP A 367 8.38 16.19 -10.87
CA TRP A 367 9.81 16.26 -11.01
C TRP A 367 10.38 17.19 -9.96
N ILE A 368 11.30 16.65 -9.15
CA ILE A 368 12.04 17.37 -8.14
C ILE A 368 13.47 17.57 -8.62
N VAL A 369 13.98 18.79 -8.47
CA VAL A 369 15.38 19.15 -8.69
C VAL A 369 15.90 19.81 -7.44
N HIS A 370 17.08 19.40 -6.96
CA HIS A 370 17.63 19.94 -5.72
C HIS A 370 19.16 19.98 -5.71
N THR A 371 19.69 20.60 -4.67
CA THR A 371 21.14 20.76 -4.45
C THR A 371 21.70 19.87 -3.34
N VAL A 372 20.84 19.23 -2.54
CA VAL A 372 21.19 18.44 -1.34
C VAL A 372 21.96 17.12 -1.64
N PRO A 373 23.25 16.99 -1.25
CA PRO A 373 23.98 15.72 -1.26
C PRO A 373 23.35 14.71 -0.30
N GLY A 374 23.41 13.42 -0.60
CA GLY A 374 22.92 12.35 0.30
C GLY A 374 21.39 12.25 0.41
N PHE A 375 20.64 12.86 -0.52
CA PHE A 375 19.18 12.96 -0.47
C PHE A 375 18.53 12.69 -1.84
N PRO A 376 17.30 12.14 -1.90
CA PRO A 376 16.62 11.42 -0.82
C PRO A 376 17.09 9.97 -0.71
N ALA A 377 16.91 9.37 0.47
CA ALA A 377 17.18 7.96 0.69
C ALA A 377 16.02 7.09 0.18
N ALA A 378 16.16 6.54 -1.02
CA ALA A 378 15.13 5.74 -1.67
C ALA A 378 14.73 4.51 -0.80
N LYS A 379 13.42 4.34 -0.55
CA LYS A 379 12.83 3.19 0.16
C LYS A 379 13.42 2.83 1.54
N THR A 380 14.08 3.77 2.22
CA THR A 380 14.75 3.53 3.51
C THR A 380 14.20 4.40 4.64
N GLY A 381 13.05 5.05 4.42
CA GLY A 381 12.51 6.05 5.34
C GLY A 381 13.05 7.46 5.09
N TYR A 382 12.35 8.47 5.60
CA TYR A 382 12.76 9.85 5.41
C TYR A 382 14.01 10.14 6.25
N SER A 383 15.06 10.63 5.60
CA SER A 383 16.30 11.03 6.27
C SER A 383 16.84 12.29 5.62
N TRP A 384 17.09 13.30 6.45
CA TRP A 384 17.79 14.53 6.06
C TRP A 384 19.27 14.41 6.43
N PRO A 385 20.19 14.69 5.50
CA PRO A 385 21.63 14.69 5.78
C PRO A 385 22.01 15.79 6.77
N VAL A 386 22.32 15.42 8.01
CA VAL A 386 22.59 16.37 9.11
C VAL A 386 23.74 17.34 8.80
N ALA A 387 24.76 16.89 8.06
CA ALA A 387 25.88 17.74 7.62
C ALA A 387 25.42 18.93 6.77
N GLU A 388 24.33 18.77 6.03
CA GLU A 388 23.77 19.80 5.16
C GLU A 388 22.96 20.86 5.90
N ASN A 389 22.83 20.74 7.23
CA ASN A 389 22.31 21.84 8.06
C ASN A 389 23.22 23.07 7.97
N ALA A 390 24.53 22.87 7.86
CA ALA A 390 25.50 23.95 7.73
C ALA A 390 25.43 24.70 6.39
N ASN A 391 24.82 24.10 5.36
CA ASN A 391 24.85 24.62 3.99
C ASN A 391 23.51 25.18 3.52
N GLY A 392 23.55 26.07 2.53
CA GLY A 392 22.39 26.62 1.84
C GLY A 392 21.95 25.71 0.70
N HIS A 393 20.62 25.51 0.56
CA HIS A 393 20.05 24.62 -0.44
C HIS A 393 18.78 25.16 -1.09
N LEU A 394 18.62 24.86 -2.37
CA LEU A 394 17.41 25.07 -3.14
C LEU A 394 16.83 23.73 -3.55
N LEU A 395 15.51 23.62 -3.46
CA LEU A 395 14.70 22.52 -3.95
C LEU A 395 13.54 23.08 -4.77
N ILE A 396 13.29 22.47 -5.92
CA ILE A 396 12.19 22.80 -6.82
C ILE A 396 11.37 21.54 -7.01
N CYS A 397 10.05 21.65 -6.91
CA CYS A 397 9.11 20.62 -7.33
C CYS A 397 8.21 21.18 -8.43
N LEU A 398 8.00 20.38 -9.49
CA LEU A 398 7.08 20.66 -10.59
C LEU A 398 6.09 19.50 -10.73
N THR A 399 4.79 19.79 -10.66
CA THR A 399 3.72 18.85 -11.00
C THR A 399 3.58 18.83 -12.52
N ILE A 400 3.71 17.66 -13.14
CA ILE A 400 3.78 17.49 -14.60
C ILE A 400 2.90 16.32 -15.05
N SER A 401 2.58 16.29 -16.34
CA SER A 401 2.05 15.06 -16.97
C SER A 401 3.19 14.09 -17.27
N GLU A 402 2.89 12.80 -17.29
CA GLU A 402 3.84 11.73 -17.63
C GLU A 402 4.40 11.89 -19.03
N SER A 403 3.62 12.47 -19.95
CA SER A 403 4.07 12.81 -21.30
C SER A 403 5.27 13.77 -21.34
N GLN A 404 5.51 14.56 -20.27
CA GLN A 404 6.69 15.43 -20.19
C GLN A 404 7.98 14.68 -19.83
N ILE A 405 7.89 13.47 -19.28
CA ILE A 405 9.03 12.74 -18.71
C ILE A 405 10.09 12.44 -19.76
N ASN A 406 9.69 12.06 -20.98
CA ASN A 406 10.65 11.75 -22.04
C ASN A 406 11.46 13.00 -22.47
N ALA A 407 10.87 14.19 -22.41
CA ALA A 407 11.57 15.44 -22.66
C ALA A 407 12.56 15.77 -21.52
N ILE A 408 12.15 15.58 -20.27
CA ILE A 408 13.04 15.71 -19.10
C ILE A 408 14.21 14.73 -19.23
N ALA A 409 13.93 13.48 -19.57
CA ALA A 409 14.93 12.44 -19.75
C ALA A 409 15.91 12.76 -20.88
N ALA A 410 15.49 13.41 -21.96
CA ALA A 410 16.39 13.84 -23.03
C ALA A 410 17.45 14.85 -22.53
N SER A 411 17.06 15.77 -21.65
CA SER A 411 17.99 16.71 -21.01
C SER A 411 18.88 16.03 -19.98
N LEU A 412 18.31 15.19 -19.10
CA LEU A 412 19.09 14.43 -18.13
C LEU A 412 20.12 13.52 -18.81
N LEU A 413 19.77 12.92 -19.95
CA LEU A 413 20.69 12.09 -20.72
C LEU A 413 21.93 12.87 -21.21
N ARG A 414 21.82 14.19 -21.42
CA ARG A 414 22.98 15.05 -21.69
C ARG A 414 23.67 15.54 -20.43
N ALA A 415 22.93 15.75 -19.35
CA ALA A 415 23.50 16.10 -18.06
C ALA A 415 24.30 14.95 -17.42
N GLU A 416 24.19 13.71 -17.93
CA GLU A 416 24.92 12.51 -17.46
C GLU A 416 24.83 12.27 -15.91
N PRO A 417 23.65 12.38 -15.28
CA PRO A 417 23.53 12.19 -13.83
C PRO A 417 23.69 10.73 -13.46
N LEU A 418 24.11 10.48 -12.21
CA LEU A 418 24.11 9.14 -11.65
C LEU A 418 22.69 8.79 -11.16
N VAL A 419 22.02 7.90 -11.87
CA VAL A 419 20.78 7.25 -11.41
C VAL A 419 21.15 6.19 -10.37
N HIS A 420 20.64 6.34 -9.15
CA HIS A 420 20.95 5.42 -8.04
C HIS A 420 19.73 4.58 -7.62
N TYR A 421 18.54 4.89 -8.12
CA TYR A 421 17.34 4.09 -7.92
C TYR A 421 16.37 4.28 -9.10
N ASN A 422 15.72 3.21 -9.53
CA ASN A 422 14.63 3.25 -10.51
C ASN A 422 13.71 2.03 -10.32
N ASP A 423 12.43 2.27 -10.04
CA ASP A 423 11.38 1.24 -10.01
C ASP A 423 10.21 1.54 -10.96
N ILE A 424 10.36 2.52 -11.87
CA ILE A 424 9.36 2.82 -12.89
C ILE A 424 9.28 1.67 -13.90
N PRO A 425 8.11 0.99 -14.02
CA PRO A 425 8.01 -0.19 -14.87
C PRO A 425 7.99 0.20 -16.35
N GLU A 426 8.41 -0.74 -17.20
CA GLU A 426 8.47 -0.50 -18.66
C GLU A 426 7.11 -0.12 -19.26
N THR A 427 6.00 -0.55 -18.65
CA THR A 427 4.62 -0.22 -19.07
C THR A 427 4.33 1.27 -19.07
N GLU A 428 4.90 2.05 -18.13
CA GLU A 428 4.72 3.51 -18.07
C GLU A 428 5.63 4.25 -19.05
N THR A 429 6.68 3.60 -19.52
CA THR A 429 7.75 4.24 -20.32
C THR A 429 7.70 3.82 -21.79
N VAL A 430 6.59 3.20 -22.21
CA VAL A 430 6.37 2.81 -23.61
C VAL A 430 6.44 4.07 -24.48
N GLY A 431 7.32 4.05 -25.48
CA GLY A 431 7.58 5.20 -26.36
C GLY A 431 8.55 6.25 -25.77
N MET A 432 8.95 6.15 -24.50
CA MET A 432 9.89 7.06 -23.86
C MET A 432 11.36 6.65 -24.10
N GLN A 433 11.81 6.72 -25.35
CA GLN A 433 13.14 6.25 -25.75
C GLN A 433 14.31 6.89 -24.97
N TYR A 434 14.20 8.16 -24.55
CA TYR A 434 15.27 8.83 -23.80
C TYR A 434 15.28 8.39 -22.35
N PHE A 435 14.11 8.15 -21.76
CA PHE A 435 13.99 7.60 -20.42
C PHE A 435 14.64 6.21 -20.34
N LYS A 436 14.34 5.32 -21.30
CA LYS A 436 14.96 3.99 -21.36
C LYS A 436 16.49 4.04 -21.46
N LYS A 437 17.04 5.01 -22.19
CA LYS A 437 18.49 5.22 -22.27
C LYS A 437 19.06 5.75 -20.95
N LEU A 438 18.36 6.68 -20.30
CA LEU A 438 18.76 7.25 -19.02
C LEU A 438 18.78 6.19 -17.92
N SER A 439 17.72 5.39 -17.79
CA SER A 439 17.61 4.33 -16.78
C SER A 439 18.65 3.22 -16.97
N ASN A 440 19.06 2.96 -18.22
CA ASN A 440 20.12 2.01 -18.56
C ASN A 440 21.54 2.61 -18.48
N GLY A 441 21.70 3.90 -18.14
CA GLY A 441 23.00 4.56 -18.09
C GLY A 441 23.69 4.75 -19.46
N GLN A 442 22.91 4.78 -20.55
CA GLN A 442 23.41 4.85 -21.92
C GLN A 442 23.57 6.29 -22.42
N PHE A 443 24.64 6.95 -21.98
CA PHE A 443 24.91 8.35 -22.33
C PHE A 443 25.53 8.51 -23.74
N PRO A 444 25.01 9.41 -24.59
CA PRO A 444 25.59 9.67 -25.90
C PRO A 444 26.98 10.28 -25.82
N THR A 445 27.93 9.68 -26.51
CA THR A 445 29.33 10.14 -26.60
C THR A 445 29.61 10.99 -27.82
N VAL A 446 28.62 11.15 -28.71
CA VAL A 446 28.71 11.86 -30.00
C VAL A 446 27.71 13.03 -30.06
N PRO A 447 27.91 14.02 -30.95
CA PRO A 447 27.04 15.18 -31.06
C PRO A 447 25.57 14.81 -31.35
N PRO A 448 24.59 15.66 -30.96
CA PRO A 448 24.78 16.96 -30.30
C PRO A 448 25.09 16.83 -28.80
N TYR A 449 26.05 17.64 -28.35
CA TYR A 449 26.53 17.71 -26.95
C TYR A 449 25.70 18.64 -26.06
N LEU A 450 24.73 19.35 -26.65
CA LEU A 450 23.80 20.23 -25.96
C LEU A 450 22.39 19.70 -26.15
N SER A 451 21.52 19.87 -25.15
CA SER A 451 20.08 19.72 -25.30
C SER A 451 19.34 20.89 -24.69
N ARG A 452 18.26 21.27 -25.37
CA ARG A 452 17.27 22.22 -24.88
C ARG A 452 15.91 21.57 -25.05
N GLN A 453 15.20 21.40 -23.95
CA GLN A 453 13.84 20.87 -23.93
C GLN A 453 12.92 21.88 -23.27
N SER A 454 11.67 21.92 -23.70
CA SER A 454 10.65 22.76 -23.08
C SER A 454 9.52 21.85 -22.62
N ILE A 455 9.18 21.94 -21.34
CA ILE A 455 8.09 21.20 -20.72
C ILE A 455 7.07 22.17 -20.13
N LYS A 456 5.90 21.64 -19.79
CA LYS A 456 4.85 22.40 -19.10
C LYS A 456 4.43 21.71 -17.82
N THR A 457 4.10 22.50 -16.80
CA THR A 457 3.42 21.98 -15.61
C THR A 457 1.98 21.57 -15.92
N ALA A 458 1.37 20.74 -15.08
CA ALA A 458 0.09 20.10 -15.36
C ALA A 458 -1.15 20.95 -15.01
N ALA A 459 -0.99 22.08 -14.31
CA ALA A 459 -2.12 22.94 -14.00
C ALA A 459 -2.76 23.58 -15.24
N GLN A 460 -4.00 24.05 -15.08
CA GLN A 460 -4.74 24.75 -16.14
C GLN A 460 -4.00 26.00 -16.64
N ALA A 461 -3.37 26.73 -15.72
CA ALA A 461 -2.43 27.81 -16.03
C ALA A 461 -0.99 27.27 -16.04
N ALA A 462 -0.68 26.46 -17.05
CA ALA A 462 0.60 25.76 -17.14
C ALA A 462 1.79 26.73 -17.23
N VAL A 463 2.81 26.48 -16.41
CA VAL A 463 4.08 27.19 -16.43
C VAL A 463 5.04 26.52 -17.41
N THR A 464 5.71 27.32 -18.24
CA THR A 464 6.72 26.80 -19.17
C THR A 464 8.05 26.67 -18.45
N VAL A 465 8.66 25.48 -18.55
CA VAL A 465 9.98 25.20 -17.99
C VAL A 465 10.92 24.76 -19.10
N ASN A 466 12.00 25.51 -19.29
CA ASN A 466 13.05 25.18 -20.24
C ASN A 466 14.20 24.49 -19.51
N VAL A 467 14.60 23.33 -19.99
CA VAL A 467 15.71 22.55 -19.44
C VAL A 467 16.86 22.58 -20.43
N TYR A 468 17.96 23.20 -20.01
CA TYR A 468 19.21 23.27 -20.77
C TYR A 468 20.20 22.27 -20.17
N SER A 469 20.92 21.56 -21.02
CA SER A 469 21.91 20.58 -20.56
C SER A 469 23.07 20.46 -21.54
N LYS A 470 24.24 20.15 -21.01
CA LYS A 470 25.46 19.87 -21.79
C LYS A 470 26.17 18.64 -21.27
N SER A 471 26.75 17.86 -22.20
CA SER A 471 27.63 16.74 -21.87
C SER A 471 29.00 17.21 -21.37
N ALA A 472 29.72 16.30 -20.73
CA ALA A 472 31.09 16.58 -20.29
C ALA A 472 32.02 16.87 -21.49
N THR A 473 31.74 16.27 -22.65
CA THR A 473 32.50 16.45 -23.89
C THR A 473 32.28 17.81 -24.57
N SER A 474 31.30 18.61 -24.12
CA SER A 474 31.07 19.95 -24.65
C SER A 474 32.20 20.91 -24.27
N ARG A 475 32.77 21.59 -25.27
CA ARG A 475 33.75 22.67 -25.08
C ARG A 475 33.11 24.05 -24.85
N TYR A 476 31.78 24.14 -24.91
CA TYR A 476 31.05 25.38 -24.69
C TYR A 476 30.91 25.64 -23.17
N GLY A 477 31.36 26.82 -22.74
CA GLY A 477 31.14 27.29 -21.37
C GLY A 477 29.73 27.82 -21.20
N ASP A 478 29.07 27.46 -20.10
CA ASP A 478 27.62 27.68 -19.89
C ASP A 478 27.24 29.14 -19.56
N CYS A 479 28.18 30.07 -19.65
CA CYS A 479 28.05 31.41 -19.08
C CYS A 479 28.82 32.51 -19.83
N ARG A 480 29.27 32.29 -21.07
CA ARG A 480 29.87 33.37 -21.90
C ARG A 480 29.00 33.65 -23.11
N VAL A 481 27.96 34.46 -22.90
CA VAL A 481 27.43 35.29 -23.98
C VAL A 481 28.28 36.56 -23.98
N VAL A 482 29.05 36.79 -25.05
CA VAL A 482 29.76 38.05 -25.25
C VAL A 482 28.73 39.19 -25.13
N GLU A 483 29.00 40.19 -24.30
CA GLU A 483 28.09 41.31 -23.93
C GLU A 483 27.05 41.08 -22.80
N ARG A 484 27.02 39.93 -22.10
CA ARG A 484 26.20 39.75 -20.88
C ARG A 484 27.04 39.33 -19.67
N ASN A 485 27.13 40.20 -18.66
CA ASN A 485 27.88 39.94 -17.42
C ASN A 485 27.00 39.24 -16.37
N ILE A 486 27.45 38.09 -15.84
CA ILE A 486 26.85 37.50 -14.63
C ILE A 486 27.30 38.35 -13.44
N ARG A 487 26.33 38.90 -12.70
CA ARG A 487 26.61 39.65 -11.47
C ARG A 487 26.57 38.69 -10.28
N LEU A 488 27.50 38.86 -9.34
CA LEU A 488 27.43 38.18 -8.06
C LEU A 488 26.41 38.89 -7.17
N ILE A 489 25.52 38.12 -6.56
CA ILE A 489 24.69 38.64 -5.48
C ILE A 489 25.59 39.01 -4.31
N LYS A 490 25.26 40.12 -3.66
CA LYS A 490 25.82 40.52 -2.38
C LYS A 490 25.53 39.42 -1.37
N SER A 491 26.50 39.12 -0.52
CA SER A 491 26.31 38.20 0.60
C SER A 491 26.63 38.91 1.91
N PRO A 492 25.72 38.92 2.89
CA PRO A 492 24.39 38.27 2.88
C PRO A 492 23.35 39.01 2.03
N ALA A 493 22.47 38.26 1.35
CA ALA A 493 21.23 38.77 0.76
C ALA A 493 20.01 38.06 1.41
N PRO A 494 18.93 38.79 1.72
CA PRO A 494 17.76 38.25 2.40
C PRO A 494 16.85 37.46 1.45
N VAL A 495 16.48 36.25 1.87
CA VAL A 495 15.40 35.41 1.36
C VAL A 495 14.35 35.32 2.47
N GLY A 496 13.37 36.23 2.47
CA GLY A 496 12.53 36.44 3.65
C GLY A 496 13.36 37.02 4.81
N ASP A 497 13.37 36.34 5.96
CA ASP A 497 14.23 36.69 7.12
C ASP A 497 15.50 35.80 7.20
N HIS A 498 15.74 34.94 6.20
CA HIS A 498 16.94 34.10 6.11
C HIS A 498 17.98 34.79 5.22
N ASN A 499 19.27 34.66 5.54
CA ASN A 499 20.34 35.26 4.74
C ASN A 499 21.11 34.20 3.93
N THR A 500 21.44 34.55 2.69
CA THR A 500 22.41 33.80 1.88
C THR A 500 23.82 33.93 2.46
N ASN A 501 24.68 32.94 2.22
CA ASN A 501 26.10 33.00 2.55
C ASN A 501 26.91 32.45 1.38
N LEU A 502 27.73 33.28 0.72
CA LEU A 502 28.44 32.88 -0.50
C LEU A 502 29.33 31.64 -0.31
N ASP A 503 29.92 31.46 0.88
CA ASP A 503 30.84 30.34 1.16
C ASP A 503 30.10 29.06 1.57
N ALA A 504 28.92 29.19 2.16
CA ALA A 504 28.14 28.06 2.69
C ALA A 504 26.91 27.71 1.83
N ASP A 505 26.58 28.50 0.81
CA ASP A 505 25.43 28.27 -0.06
C ASP A 505 25.83 27.41 -1.27
N LEU A 506 25.24 26.22 -1.38
CA LEU A 506 25.52 25.27 -2.47
C LEU A 506 24.58 25.48 -3.68
N THR A 507 23.79 26.56 -3.67
CA THR A 507 22.86 26.88 -4.75
C THR A 507 23.50 27.76 -5.80
N ASN A 508 23.16 27.52 -7.06
CA ASN A 508 23.53 28.40 -8.17
C ASN A 508 22.27 28.70 -8.95
N TRP A 509 21.92 29.97 -9.09
CA TRP A 509 20.71 30.36 -9.77
C TRP A 509 20.87 31.72 -10.44
N ALA A 510 20.15 31.91 -11.54
CA ALA A 510 20.22 33.12 -12.34
C ALA A 510 18.81 33.62 -12.66
N VAL A 511 18.70 34.92 -12.87
CA VAL A 511 17.51 35.57 -13.41
C VAL A 511 17.85 36.27 -14.73
N SER A 512 16.90 36.34 -15.66
CA SER A 512 17.10 37.00 -16.96
C SER A 512 17.00 38.51 -16.89
N ASP A 513 17.87 39.24 -17.58
CA ASP A 513 17.73 40.70 -17.81
C ASP A 513 17.78 41.02 -19.33
N PRO A 514 16.69 41.58 -19.92
CA PRO A 514 15.34 41.67 -19.36
C PRO A 514 14.65 40.29 -19.38
N GLY A 515 13.66 40.05 -18.52
CA GLY A 515 12.77 38.90 -18.70
C GLY A 515 12.02 38.45 -17.44
N ASN A 516 11.34 37.29 -17.55
CA ASN A 516 10.54 36.66 -16.50
C ASN A 516 11.07 35.26 -16.13
N ILE A 517 12.36 35.00 -16.39
CA ILE A 517 12.95 33.67 -16.26
C ILE A 517 13.82 33.61 -15.01
N PHE A 518 13.54 32.61 -14.18
CA PHE A 518 14.40 32.15 -13.10
C PHE A 518 15.01 30.80 -13.46
N CYS A 519 16.30 30.60 -13.24
CA CYS A 519 16.99 29.33 -13.50
C CYS A 519 17.71 28.80 -12.27
N LEU A 520 17.47 27.54 -11.91
CA LEU A 520 18.38 26.77 -11.03
C LEU A 520 19.43 26.07 -11.88
N ILE A 521 20.69 26.20 -11.51
CA ILE A 521 21.87 25.67 -12.20
C ILE A 521 22.56 24.68 -11.26
N ASP A 522 22.89 23.49 -11.75
CA ASP A 522 23.51 22.44 -10.93
C ASP A 522 25.03 22.60 -10.75
N ARG A 523 25.63 23.63 -11.36
CA ARG A 523 27.07 23.86 -11.40
C ARG A 523 27.47 25.14 -10.64
N PRO A 524 28.53 25.09 -9.81
CA PRO A 524 29.09 26.29 -9.18
C PRO A 524 29.66 27.28 -10.21
N TYR A 525 29.52 28.57 -9.93
CA TYR A 525 30.10 29.69 -10.71
C TYR A 525 31.64 29.74 -10.61
N ALA A 526 32.36 28.71 -11.05
CA ALA A 526 33.83 28.66 -10.97
C ALA A 526 34.52 29.17 -12.26
N LYS A 527 35.61 29.95 -12.10
CA LYS A 527 36.42 30.54 -13.19
C LYS A 527 37.14 29.52 -14.09
N ASN A 528 37.44 28.30 -13.59
CA ASN A 528 38.05 27.22 -14.38
C ASN A 528 37.02 26.13 -14.70
N GLN A 529 36.44 26.20 -15.90
CA GLN A 529 35.43 25.26 -16.37
C GLN A 529 36.10 24.04 -17.03
N THR A 530 36.39 23.00 -16.26
CA THR A 530 36.80 21.69 -16.80
C THR A 530 35.63 20.94 -17.46
N VAL A 531 35.99 19.89 -18.21
CA VAL A 531 35.20 18.91 -18.98
C VAL A 531 34.17 18.18 -18.09
N GLN A 532 33.07 18.85 -17.71
CA GLN A 532 31.99 18.31 -16.87
C GLN A 532 30.61 18.64 -17.46
N SER A 533 29.65 17.73 -17.27
CA SER A 533 28.27 17.95 -17.71
C SER A 533 27.55 18.90 -16.76
N ALA A 534 26.48 19.55 -17.25
CA ALA A 534 25.70 20.51 -16.46
C ALA A 534 24.24 20.54 -16.92
N MET A 535 23.37 21.02 -16.03
CA MET A 535 21.95 21.25 -16.27
C MET A 535 21.48 22.57 -15.65
N ALA A 536 20.65 23.30 -16.39
CA ALA A 536 19.89 24.43 -15.89
C ALA A 536 18.40 24.21 -16.11
N VAL A 537 17.60 24.42 -15.07
CA VAL A 537 16.14 24.35 -15.10
C VAL A 537 15.59 25.75 -14.95
N CYS A 538 15.03 26.27 -16.04
CA CYS A 538 14.60 27.65 -16.18
C CYS A 538 13.07 27.75 -16.26
N ILE A 539 12.47 28.42 -15.29
CA ILE A 539 11.03 28.59 -15.13
C ILE A 539 10.65 29.98 -15.64
N ASP A 540 9.72 30.03 -16.59
CA ASP A 540 9.15 31.28 -17.11
C ASP A 540 7.87 31.61 -16.34
N GLN A 541 8.02 32.36 -15.24
CA GLN A 541 6.92 32.75 -14.37
C GLN A 541 7.27 34.05 -13.63
N ALA A 542 6.42 35.06 -13.78
CA ALA A 542 6.71 36.43 -13.37
C ALA A 542 6.84 36.60 -11.84
N ASP A 543 6.05 35.89 -11.04
CA ASP A 543 6.13 36.00 -9.57
C ASP A 543 7.42 35.38 -9.03
N ILE A 544 7.80 34.19 -9.51
CA ILE A 544 9.07 33.55 -9.18
C ILE A 544 10.22 34.48 -9.58
N PHE A 545 10.20 34.97 -10.82
CA PHE A 545 11.19 35.92 -11.30
C PHE A 545 11.28 37.14 -10.38
N ALA A 546 10.16 37.76 -10.02
CA ALA A 546 10.16 38.93 -9.14
C ALA A 546 10.85 38.64 -7.80
N ARG A 547 10.55 37.49 -7.15
CA ARG A 547 11.17 37.13 -5.86
C ARG A 547 12.68 36.97 -5.95
N PHE A 548 13.17 36.35 -7.02
CA PHE A 548 14.61 36.16 -7.22
C PHE A 548 15.31 37.41 -7.75
N ASN A 549 14.60 38.26 -8.51
CA ASN A 549 15.10 39.54 -8.98
C ASN A 549 15.29 40.54 -7.84
N ASP A 550 14.41 40.54 -6.84
CA ASP A 550 14.56 41.36 -5.61
C ASP A 550 15.86 41.01 -4.84
N ILE A 551 16.23 39.71 -4.85
CA ILE A 551 17.49 39.22 -4.27
C ILE A 551 18.66 39.63 -5.18
N ALA A 552 18.52 39.41 -6.48
CA ALA A 552 19.56 39.68 -7.47
C ALA A 552 19.84 41.18 -7.68
N ALA A 553 18.94 42.08 -7.29
CA ALA A 553 19.18 43.53 -7.31
C ALA A 553 20.26 43.98 -6.32
N GLN A 554 20.55 43.14 -5.31
CA GLN A 554 21.58 43.38 -4.32
C GLN A 554 22.90 42.83 -4.86
N VAL A 555 23.62 43.60 -5.69
CA VAL A 555 24.88 43.18 -6.30
C VAL A 555 26.08 43.90 -5.69
N GLU A 556 27.23 43.22 -5.65
CA GLU A 556 28.52 43.85 -5.46
C GLU A 556 29.33 43.79 -6.76
N ASN A 557 30.20 44.78 -6.98
CA ASN A 557 31.12 44.75 -8.11
C ASN A 557 32.08 43.56 -7.92
N CYS A 558 32.21 42.72 -8.95
CA CYS A 558 33.19 41.64 -8.96
C CYS A 558 34.59 42.25 -8.82
N PRO A 559 35.42 41.84 -7.84
CA PRO A 559 36.77 42.38 -7.65
C PRO A 559 37.72 42.07 -8.80
#